data_AF-A0A924CAW5-F1
#
_entry.id   AF-A0A924CAW5-F1
#
_cell.length_a   1.000
_cell.length_b   1.000
_cell.length_c   1.000
_cell.angle_alpha   90.00
_cell.angle_beta   90.00
_cell.angle_gamma   90.00
#
_symmetry.space_group_name_H-M   'P 1'
#
loop_
_entity.id
_entity.type
_entity.pdbx_description
1 polymer ?
#
loop_
_entity_poly.entity_id
_entity_poly.type
_entity_poly.pdbx_seq_one_letter_code
_entity_poly.pdbx_strand_id
1 'polypeptide(L)'
;MVTNAIKSEVTGLLFCLPVIAFAQPNIGKNVILLNGCTLSPAGRSLHLGDLPPNIAVSCSKKLMVVTNNGQGVQSIQLINSATEKVLDNIEVTTSWYGLKFSSDEKILYASGSNDNRVLKYAIINHKFKLKDSIILETKWPGKSSPAGIEI
;
A
#
# COMPACT_ATOMS: atom_id res chain seq x y z
N MET A 1 -2.80 -22.03 -77.82
CA MET A 1 -3.58 -22.39 -76.61
C MET A 1 -3.24 -23.85 -76.35
N VAL A 2 -2.44 -24.22 -75.35
CA VAL A 2 -2.76 -24.18 -73.90
C VAL A 2 -1.50 -23.82 -73.10
N THR A 3 -1.74 -23.13 -71.98
CA THR A 3 -0.84 -22.41 -71.07
C THR A 3 -0.07 -23.27 -70.06
N ASN A 4 1.06 -22.69 -69.63
CA ASN A 4 1.95 -23.03 -68.50
C ASN A 4 1.24 -23.44 -67.20
N ALA A 5 1.93 -24.24 -66.37
CA ALA A 5 1.95 -24.04 -64.92
C ALA A 5 3.28 -24.54 -64.32
N ILE A 6 3.85 -23.67 -63.49
CA ILE A 6 5.23 -23.68 -62.98
C ILE A 6 5.16 -24.20 -61.53
N LYS A 7 6.14 -24.99 -61.11
CA LYS A 7 6.31 -25.52 -59.74
C LYS A 7 6.42 -24.39 -58.71
N SER A 8 5.83 -24.56 -57.53
CA SER A 8 6.16 -23.80 -56.33
C SER A 8 5.95 -24.67 -55.09
N GLU A 9 7.04 -25.21 -54.56
CA GLU A 9 7.10 -25.78 -53.21
C GLU A 9 7.37 -24.62 -52.24
N VAL A 10 6.44 -24.36 -51.33
CA VAL A 10 6.59 -23.32 -50.30
C VAL A 10 7.16 -23.98 -49.05
N THR A 11 8.49 -23.97 -48.95
CA THR A 11 9.21 -24.35 -47.73
C THR A 11 9.16 -23.18 -46.76
N GLY A 12 8.23 -23.22 -45.79
CA GLY A 12 8.11 -22.21 -44.74
C GLY A 12 9.27 -22.32 -43.74
N LEU A 13 10.27 -21.45 -43.85
CA LEU A 13 11.37 -21.34 -42.89
C LEU A 13 10.89 -20.57 -41.64
N LEU A 14 10.61 -21.29 -40.56
CA LEU A 14 10.23 -20.71 -39.27
C LEU A 14 11.49 -20.15 -38.58
N PHE A 15 11.69 -18.83 -38.64
CA PHE A 15 12.82 -18.15 -38.00
C PHE A 15 12.46 -17.81 -36.54
N CYS A 16 12.80 -18.69 -35.60
CA CYS A 16 12.75 -18.38 -34.17
C CYS A 16 13.91 -17.44 -33.80
N LEU A 17 13.64 -16.13 -33.70
CA LEU A 17 14.57 -15.18 -33.10
C LEU A 17 14.66 -15.43 -31.59
N PRO A 18 15.86 -15.61 -31.00
CA PRO A 18 15.99 -15.66 -29.55
C PRO A 18 15.79 -14.25 -29.00
N VAL A 19 14.72 -14.07 -28.21
CA VAL A 19 14.58 -12.87 -27.38
C VAL A 19 15.59 -12.98 -26.26
N ILE A 20 16.76 -12.35 -26.42
CA ILE A 20 17.72 -12.19 -25.34
C ILE A 20 17.21 -11.06 -24.45
N ALA A 21 16.48 -11.42 -23.39
CA ALA A 21 16.11 -10.49 -22.35
C ALA A 21 17.35 -10.16 -21.50
N PHE A 22 17.99 -9.02 -21.78
CA PHE A 22 18.97 -8.45 -20.87
C PHE A 22 18.23 -7.89 -19.66
N ALA A 23 18.31 -8.58 -18.51
CA ALA A 23 17.94 -8.00 -17.23
C ALA A 23 18.91 -6.84 -16.94
N GLN A 24 18.47 -5.60 -17.11
CA GLN A 24 19.23 -4.45 -16.63
C GLN A 24 19.22 -4.50 -15.09
N PRO A 25 20.38 -4.49 -14.41
CA PRO A 25 20.38 -4.28 -12.98
C PRO A 25 19.84 -2.88 -12.74
N ASN A 26 18.67 -2.78 -12.12
CA ASN A 26 18.22 -1.53 -11.52
C ASN A 26 19.20 -1.21 -10.38
N ILE A 27 20.32 -0.56 -10.70
CA ILE A 27 21.28 -0.09 -9.71
C ILE A 27 20.64 1.13 -9.05
N GLY A 28 19.65 0.88 -8.18
CA GLY A 28 19.14 1.89 -7.27
C GLY A 28 20.32 2.45 -6.46
N LYS A 29 20.28 3.74 -6.16
CA LYS A 29 21.35 4.42 -5.42
C LYS A 29 21.58 3.70 -4.08
N ASN A 30 22.77 3.13 -3.92
CA ASN A 30 23.22 2.49 -2.70
C ASN A 30 23.04 3.44 -1.50
N VAL A 31 22.39 2.95 -0.44
CA VAL A 31 22.18 3.72 0.80
C VAL A 31 23.26 3.34 1.79
N ILE A 32 24.03 4.32 2.24
CA ILE A 32 25.05 4.13 3.29
C ILE A 32 24.38 4.29 4.64
N LEU A 33 24.54 3.29 5.49
CA LEU A 33 24.09 3.31 6.87
C LEU A 33 25.10 4.05 7.76
N LEU A 34 24.65 4.52 8.93
CA LEU A 34 25.51 5.22 9.90
C LEU A 34 26.68 4.38 10.42
N ASN A 35 26.65 3.06 10.23
CA ASN A 35 27.76 2.14 10.56
C ASN A 35 28.75 1.91 9.40
N GLY A 36 28.60 2.60 8.27
CA GLY A 36 29.47 2.47 7.10
C GLY A 36 29.15 1.29 6.17
N CYS A 37 28.14 0.48 6.47
CA CYS A 37 27.66 -0.56 5.56
C CYS A 37 26.79 0.03 4.45
N THR A 38 26.74 -0.66 3.31
CA THR A 38 25.96 -0.26 2.15
C THR A 38 24.79 -1.22 1.92
N LEU A 39 23.60 -0.67 1.69
CA LEU A 39 22.42 -1.43 1.26
C LEU A 39 22.18 -1.23 -0.23
N SER A 40 22.14 -2.33 -0.98
CA SER A 40 21.54 -2.35 -2.31
C SER A 40 20.02 -2.33 -2.17
N PRO A 41 19.29 -1.43 -2.85
CA PRO A 41 17.84 -1.37 -2.73
C PRO A 41 17.20 -2.65 -3.27
N ALA A 42 16.39 -3.34 -2.45
CA ALA A 42 15.62 -4.52 -2.88
C ALA A 42 14.30 -4.15 -3.59
N GLY A 43 14.03 -2.86 -3.78
CA GLY A 43 12.78 -2.38 -4.37
C GLY A 43 12.66 -0.85 -4.34
N ARG A 44 11.41 -0.39 -4.38
CA ARG A 44 11.04 1.03 -4.31
C ARG A 44 10.70 1.41 -2.87
N SER A 45 10.79 2.71 -2.57
CA SER A 45 10.41 3.27 -1.28
C SER A 45 9.38 4.37 -1.47
N LEU A 46 8.33 4.34 -0.65
CA LEU A 46 7.33 5.39 -0.54
C LEU A 46 7.60 6.16 0.74
N HIS A 47 7.64 7.49 0.64
CA HIS A 47 7.76 8.34 1.82
C HIS A 47 6.48 8.26 2.66
N LEU A 48 6.64 7.97 3.94
CA LEU A 48 5.55 7.88 4.93
C LEU A 48 5.71 9.00 5.97
N GLY A 49 4.77 9.08 6.92
CA GLY A 49 4.85 10.00 8.03
C GLY A 49 5.80 9.55 9.14
N ASP A 50 5.75 10.27 10.27
CA ASP A 50 6.57 10.00 11.44
C ASP A 50 6.11 8.72 12.16
N LEU A 51 7.06 7.83 12.48
CA LEU A 51 6.87 6.49 13.07
C LEU A 51 5.66 5.74 12.49
N PRO A 52 5.79 5.00 11.37
CA PRO A 52 4.72 4.19 10.81
C PRO A 52 4.72 2.75 11.35
N PRO A 53 4.03 2.41 12.46
CA PRO A 53 4.17 1.10 13.09
C PRO A 53 3.35 0.00 12.43
N ASN A 54 2.37 0.33 11.58
CA ASN A 54 1.51 -0.67 10.94
C ASN A 54 1.07 -0.28 9.53
N ILE A 55 0.87 -1.30 8.71
CA ILE A 55 0.27 -1.24 7.38
C ILE A 55 -0.84 -2.29 7.27
N ALA A 56 -2.03 -1.88 6.85
CA ALA A 56 -3.11 -2.78 6.48
C ALA A 56 -3.23 -2.84 4.95
N VAL A 57 -3.33 -4.04 4.39
CA VAL A 57 -3.58 -4.25 2.95
C VAL A 57 -5.03 -4.68 2.77
N SER A 58 -5.70 -4.09 1.80
CA SER A 58 -7.09 -4.43 1.48
C SER A 58 -7.19 -5.84 0.88
N CYS A 59 -8.32 -6.54 1.03
CA CYS A 59 -8.53 -7.89 0.51
C CYS A 59 -8.29 -8.02 -1.01
N SER A 60 -8.70 -7.02 -1.79
CA SER A 60 -8.46 -6.88 -3.23
C SER A 60 -7.02 -6.51 -3.58
N LYS A 61 -6.21 -6.19 -2.57
CA LYS A 61 -4.82 -5.73 -2.68
C LYS A 61 -4.66 -4.45 -3.49
N LYS A 62 -5.72 -3.67 -3.70
CA LYS A 62 -5.68 -2.40 -4.46
C LYS A 62 -5.34 -1.20 -3.59
N LEU A 63 -5.62 -1.30 -2.29
CA LEU A 63 -5.39 -0.25 -1.31
C LEU A 63 -4.49 -0.76 -0.20
N MET A 64 -3.68 0.14 0.33
CA MET A 64 -2.96 -0.03 1.58
C MET A 64 -3.24 1.18 2.46
N VAL A 65 -3.24 0.97 3.76
CA VAL A 65 -3.34 2.06 4.73
C VAL A 65 -2.20 1.96 5.71
N VAL A 66 -1.54 3.09 5.94
CA VAL A 66 -0.48 3.22 6.94
C VAL A 66 -0.95 4.19 8.02
N THR A 67 -0.69 3.83 9.27
CA THR A 67 -0.85 4.74 10.42
C THR A 67 0.53 5.31 10.75
N ASN A 68 0.62 6.60 11.01
CA ASN A 68 1.86 7.32 11.33
C ASN A 68 1.66 7.98 12.70
N ASN A 69 2.39 7.51 13.70
CA ASN A 69 2.07 7.70 15.11
C ASN A 69 3.26 8.25 15.91
N GLY A 70 4.15 8.99 15.25
CA GLY A 70 5.35 9.52 15.89
C GLY A 70 5.09 10.68 16.85
N GLN A 71 6.16 11.37 17.24
CA GLN A 71 6.08 12.50 18.18
C GLN A 71 5.42 13.73 17.52
N GLY A 72 5.53 13.86 16.20
CA GLY A 72 4.92 14.93 15.42
C GLY A 72 3.42 14.76 15.16
N VAL A 73 2.98 15.24 13.99
CA VAL A 73 1.58 15.11 13.55
C VAL A 73 1.26 13.65 13.27
N GLN A 74 0.25 13.12 13.95
CA GLN A 74 -0.24 11.77 13.68
C GLN A 74 -1.19 11.78 12.50
N SER A 75 -1.11 10.75 11.66
CA SER A 75 -1.89 10.69 10.43
C SER A 75 -2.17 9.27 9.94
N ILE A 76 -3.22 9.13 9.13
CA ILE A 76 -3.57 7.90 8.44
C ILE A 76 -3.51 8.15 6.94
N GLN A 77 -2.66 7.39 6.25
CA GLN A 77 -2.40 7.52 4.82
C GLN A 77 -3.08 6.39 4.05
N LEU A 78 -3.91 6.74 3.06
CA LEU A 78 -4.46 5.81 2.09
C LEU A 78 -3.55 5.77 0.87
N ILE A 79 -3.14 4.58 0.44
CA ILE A 79 -2.16 4.38 -0.62
C ILE A 79 -2.73 3.45 -1.67
N ASN A 80 -2.53 3.78 -2.94
CA ASN A 80 -2.72 2.85 -4.05
C ASN A 80 -1.54 1.87 -4.10
N SER A 81 -1.80 0.58 -3.94
CA SER A 81 -0.75 -0.45 -3.84
C SER A 81 0.08 -0.63 -5.11
N ALA A 82 -0.56 -0.54 -6.28
CA ALA A 82 0.08 -0.80 -7.56
C ALA A 82 1.01 0.36 -7.98
N THR A 83 0.54 1.58 -7.75
CA THR A 83 1.24 2.81 -8.16
C THR A 83 2.09 3.42 -7.06
N GLU A 84 1.99 2.93 -5.83
CA GLU A 84 2.66 3.47 -4.64
C GLU A 84 2.38 4.97 -4.44
N LYS A 85 1.16 5.42 -4.77
CA LYS A 85 0.75 6.82 -4.59
C LYS A 85 -0.13 6.97 -3.35
N VAL A 86 0.17 7.98 -2.54
CA VAL A 86 -0.73 8.44 -1.47
C VAL A 86 -1.97 9.07 -2.13
N LEU A 87 -3.12 8.48 -1.87
CA LEU A 87 -4.44 8.92 -2.36
C LEU A 87 -5.08 9.92 -1.41
N ASP A 88 -4.89 9.72 -0.11
CA ASP A 88 -5.37 10.61 0.94
C ASP A 88 -4.45 10.54 2.16
N ASN A 89 -4.40 11.62 2.92
CA ASN A 89 -3.64 11.69 4.17
C ASN A 89 -4.43 12.56 5.15
N ILE A 90 -5.00 11.93 6.17
CA ILE A 90 -5.78 12.65 7.18
C ILE A 90 -4.96 12.77 8.47
N GLU A 91 -4.94 13.97 9.03
CA GLU A 91 -4.44 14.19 10.38
C GLU A 91 -5.45 13.64 11.39
N VAL A 92 -4.94 13.02 12.44
CA VAL A 92 -5.75 12.47 13.53
C VAL A 92 -5.20 12.96 14.86
N THR A 93 -6.07 13.22 15.82
CA THR A 93 -5.64 13.71 17.14
C THR A 93 -4.83 12.65 17.88
N THR A 94 -5.27 11.40 17.82
CA THR A 94 -4.57 10.25 18.38
C THR A 94 -4.82 9.01 17.52
N SER A 95 -3.81 8.15 17.43
CA SER A 95 -3.84 6.87 16.72
C SER A 95 -2.80 5.91 17.29
N TRP A 96 -3.00 4.62 17.05
CA TRP A 96 -2.02 3.58 17.39
C TRP A 96 -2.01 2.50 16.31
N TYR A 97 -1.49 1.32 16.63
CA TYR A 97 -1.24 0.23 15.69
C TYR A 97 -2.50 -0.27 14.94
N GLY A 98 -3.68 -0.28 15.56
CA GLY A 98 -4.87 -0.95 15.03
C GLY A 98 -5.41 -0.34 13.74
N LEU A 99 -5.37 -1.12 12.65
CA LEU A 99 -5.95 -0.81 11.34
C LEU A 99 -6.60 -2.06 10.75
N LYS A 100 -7.84 -1.95 10.26
CA LYS A 100 -8.52 -3.06 9.60
C LYS A 100 -9.53 -2.58 8.57
N PHE A 101 -9.43 -3.11 7.35
CA PHE A 101 -10.48 -2.94 6.34
C PHE A 101 -11.67 -3.84 6.66
N SER A 102 -12.88 -3.33 6.45
CA SER A 102 -14.07 -4.15 6.23
C SER A 102 -13.87 -5.11 5.04
N SER A 103 -14.59 -6.24 5.05
CA SER A 103 -14.51 -7.25 3.99
C SER A 103 -14.89 -6.72 2.60
N ASP A 104 -15.75 -5.70 2.54
CA ASP A 104 -16.14 -5.03 1.29
C ASP A 104 -15.27 -3.80 0.95
N GLU A 105 -14.25 -3.53 1.76
CA GLU A 105 -13.27 -2.46 1.62
C GLU A 105 -13.83 -1.03 1.64
N LYS A 106 -15.11 -0.84 2.01
CA LYS A 106 -15.73 0.50 2.03
C LYS A 106 -15.47 1.25 3.33
N ILE A 107 -15.16 0.53 4.40
CA ILE A 107 -14.85 1.07 5.72
C ILE A 107 -13.43 0.66 6.13
N LEU A 108 -12.69 1.63 6.66
CA LEU A 108 -11.49 1.41 7.46
C LEU A 108 -11.84 1.62 8.94
N TYR A 109 -11.51 0.65 9.77
CA TYR A 109 -11.47 0.78 11.22
C TYR A 109 -10.06 1.16 11.65
N ALA A 110 -9.93 2.21 12.45
CA ALA A 110 -8.66 2.67 12.99
C ALA A 110 -8.74 2.84 14.51
N SER A 111 -7.69 2.46 15.22
CA SER A 111 -7.59 2.69 16.65
C SER A 111 -7.51 4.19 16.94
N GLY A 112 -8.37 4.67 17.83
CA GLY A 112 -8.29 6.00 18.42
C GLY A 112 -7.42 6.06 19.68
N SER A 113 -6.59 5.06 19.97
CA SER A 113 -5.60 5.09 21.06
C SER A 113 -6.20 5.62 22.39
N ASN A 114 -5.60 6.66 23.00
CA ASN A 114 -6.03 7.25 24.27
C ASN A 114 -7.37 8.02 24.21
N ASP A 115 -8.02 8.11 23.04
CA ASP A 115 -9.43 8.55 22.94
C ASP A 115 -10.42 7.40 23.21
N ASN A 116 -9.92 6.21 23.58
CA ASN A 116 -10.64 5.04 24.07
C ASN A 116 -11.80 4.63 23.15
N ARG A 117 -11.54 4.69 21.83
CA ARG A 117 -12.52 4.41 20.78
C ARG A 117 -11.87 3.81 19.55
N VAL A 118 -12.69 3.20 18.70
CA VAL A 118 -12.32 2.80 17.34
C VAL A 118 -13.02 3.71 16.35
N LEU A 119 -12.26 4.40 15.50
CA LEU A 119 -12.77 5.30 14.47
C LEU A 119 -13.19 4.49 13.24
N LYS A 120 -14.34 4.84 12.64
CA LYS A 120 -14.84 4.24 11.40
C LYS A 120 -14.78 5.29 10.28
N TYR A 121 -13.88 5.08 9.33
CA TYR A 121 -13.76 5.92 8.15
C TYR A 121 -14.40 5.24 6.95
N ALA A 122 -15.33 5.91 6.29
CA ALA A 122 -15.76 5.52 4.96
C ALA A 122 -14.70 5.93 3.93
N ILE A 123 -14.46 5.06 2.94
CA ILE A 123 -13.59 5.32 1.81
C ILE A 123 -14.48 5.67 0.61
N ILE A 124 -14.55 6.96 0.28
CA ILE A 124 -15.40 7.49 -0.79
C ILE A 124 -14.51 8.26 -1.76
N ASN A 125 -14.51 7.87 -3.04
CA ASN A 125 -13.65 8.48 -4.07
C ASN A 125 -12.18 8.55 -3.64
N HIS A 126 -11.66 7.46 -3.05
CA HIS A 126 -10.31 7.36 -2.51
C HIS A 126 -9.96 8.40 -1.43
N LYS A 127 -10.97 8.89 -0.70
CA LYS A 127 -10.77 9.76 0.46
C LYS A 127 -11.44 9.18 1.70
N PHE A 128 -10.82 9.38 2.84
CA PHE A 128 -11.41 9.07 4.12
C PHE A 128 -12.47 10.11 4.50
N LYS A 129 -13.58 9.61 5.02
CA LYS A 129 -14.63 10.40 5.66
C LYS A 129 -14.98 9.74 6.99
N LEU A 130 -14.72 10.43 8.10
CA LEU A 130 -15.12 9.94 9.41
C LEU A 130 -16.64 9.77 9.42
N LYS A 131 -17.10 8.54 9.61
CA LYS A 131 -18.52 8.20 9.59
C LYS A 131 -19.08 8.04 10.99
N ASP A 132 -18.31 7.40 11.86
CA ASP A 132 -18.75 7.00 13.20
C ASP A 132 -17.54 6.59 14.07
N SER A 133 -17.77 6.29 15.34
CA SER A 133 -16.80 5.67 16.23
C SER A 133 -17.45 4.67 17.19
N ILE A 134 -16.77 3.56 17.46
CA ILE A 134 -17.12 2.64 18.54
C ILE A 134 -16.47 3.14 19.82
N ILE A 135 -17.27 3.61 20.76
CA ILE A 135 -16.77 4.05 22.07
C ILE A 135 -16.54 2.80 22.92
N LEU A 136 -15.31 2.66 23.46
CA LEU A 136 -14.99 1.57 24.39
C LEU A 136 -15.18 2.06 25.83
N GLU A 137 -14.69 3.27 26.12
CA GLU A 137 -14.84 3.95 27.40
C GLU A 137 -14.91 5.48 27.20
N THR A 138 -15.17 6.21 28.28
CA THR A 138 -14.93 7.66 28.29
C THR A 138 -13.46 7.97 27.99
N LYS A 139 -13.20 9.13 27.37
CA LYS A 139 -11.85 9.65 27.14
C LYS A 139 -11.05 9.69 28.46
N TRP A 140 -9.72 9.58 28.38
CA TRP A 140 -8.79 9.62 29.52
C TRP A 140 -9.30 10.46 30.72
N PRO A 141 -9.34 9.92 31.95
CA PRO A 141 -8.49 8.85 32.50
C PRO A 141 -9.08 7.41 32.42
N GLY A 142 -9.96 7.13 31.46
CA GLY A 142 -10.36 5.75 31.14
C GLY A 142 -9.14 4.85 30.87
N LYS A 143 -9.22 3.57 31.22
CA LYS A 143 -8.07 2.65 31.32
C LYS A 143 -7.77 1.91 30.01
N SER A 144 -8.50 2.21 28.93
CA SER A 144 -8.56 1.36 27.74
C SER A 144 -8.09 2.04 26.46
N SER A 145 -6.85 1.77 26.03
CA SER A 145 -6.32 2.21 24.72
C SER A 145 -6.29 1.04 23.73
N PRO A 146 -7.21 0.96 22.75
CA PRO A 146 -7.28 -0.19 21.85
C PRO A 146 -6.02 -0.28 20.99
N ALA A 147 -5.19 -1.30 21.18
CA ALA A 147 -3.94 -1.41 20.43
C ALA A 147 -4.13 -2.04 19.04
N GLY A 148 -4.90 -3.13 18.94
CA GLY A 148 -5.13 -3.88 17.71
C GLY A 148 -6.63 -4.03 17.38
N ILE A 149 -6.94 -4.38 16.14
CA ILE A 149 -8.30 -4.58 15.64
C ILE A 149 -8.30 -5.78 14.70
N GLU A 150 -9.24 -6.68 14.88
CA GLU A 150 -9.56 -7.77 13.95
C GLU A 150 -11.10 -7.89 13.87
N ILE A 151 -11.61 -8.27 12.70
CA ILE A 151 -13.04 -8.43 12.41
C ILE A 151 -13.27 -9.65 11.54
#